data_AF-A0A6P0TZS8-F1
#
_entry.id   AF-A0A6P0TZS8-F1
#
_cell.length_a   1.000
_cell.length_b   1.000
_cell.length_c   1.000
_cell.angle_alpha   90.00
_cell.angle_beta   90.00
_cell.angle_gamma   90.00
#
_symmetry.space_group_name_H-M   'P 1'
#
loop_
_entity.id
_entity.type
_entity.pdbx_description
1 polymer ?
#
loop_
_entity_poly.entity_id
_entity_poly.type
_entity_poly.pdbx_seq_one_letter_code
_entity_poly.pdbx_strand_id
1 'polypeptide(L)' 'LQPNSEGIICSENFPGLWLDKTALLTGNLLKVIEVVQLGLATVEHQNFAEKLSK' A
#
# COMPACT_ATOMS: atom_id res chain seq x y z
N LEU A 1 2.85 -6.02 -11.40
CA LEU A 1 2.85 -5.92 -9.93
C LEU A 1 3.27 -7.24 -9.30
N GLN A 2 4.57 -7.42 -9.09
CA GLN A 2 5.10 -8.57 -8.35
C GLN A 2 5.19 -8.16 -6.88
N PRO A 3 4.77 -9.02 -5.93
CA PRO A 3 5.00 -8.76 -4.51
C PRO A 3 6.51 -8.67 -4.25
N ASN A 4 6.92 -7.77 -3.36
CA ASN A 4 8.29 -7.71 -2.88
C ASN A 4 8.64 -8.96 -2.04
N SER A 5 9.88 -9.09 -1.58
CA SER A 5 10.33 -10.26 -0.79
C SER A 5 9.52 -10.51 0.48
N GLU A 6 8.79 -9.50 0.99
CA GLU A 6 7.90 -9.64 2.14
C GLU A 6 6.47 -10.02 1.77
N GLY A 7 6.16 -10.18 0.48
CA GLY A 7 4.81 -10.49 0.00
C GLY A 7 3.93 -9.26 -0.19
N ILE A 8 4.47 -8.05 -0.07
CA ILE A 8 3.75 -6.79 -0.17
C ILE A 8 3.79 -6.29 -1.62
N ILE A 9 2.61 -5.99 -2.16
CA ILE A 9 2.40 -5.44 -3.49
C ILE A 9 2.24 -3.93 -3.36
N CYS A 10 3.21 -3.18 -3.87
CA CYS A 10 3.15 -1.71 -3.90
C CYS A 10 2.54 -1.23 -5.22
N SER A 11 1.43 -0.49 -5.17
CA SER A 11 0.79 0.05 -6.38
C SER A 11 1.62 1.18 -6.99
N GLU A 12 1.96 1.08 -8.27
CA GLU A 12 2.70 2.13 -9.00
C GLU A 12 1.81 3.34 -9.34
N ASN A 13 0.50 3.11 -9.51
CA ASN A 13 -0.47 4.18 -9.77
C ASN A 13 -0.94 4.88 -8.50
N PHE A 14 -0.85 4.21 -7.34
CA PHE A 14 -1.23 4.73 -6.04
C PHE A 14 -0.04 4.60 -5.09
N PRO A 15 0.91 5.56 -5.12
CA PRO A 15 2.03 5.55 -4.19
C PRO A 15 1.50 5.56 -2.74
N GLY A 16 2.04 4.66 -1.94
CA GLY A 16 1.59 4.38 -0.57
C GLY A 16 0.44 3.40 -0.43
N LEU A 17 -0.16 2.91 -1.53
CA LEU A 17 -1.08 1.79 -1.47
C LEU A 17 -0.30 0.47 -1.53
N TRP A 18 -0.02 -0.06 -0.34
CA TRP A 18 0.71 -1.31 -0.17
C TRP A 18 -0.26 -2.41 0.27
N LEU A 19 -0.25 -3.54 -0.43
CA LEU A 19 -1.17 -4.64 -0.19
C LEU A 19 -0.39 -5.92 0.11
N ASP A 20 -0.56 -6.46 1.32
CA ASP A 20 0.05 -7.74 1.67
C ASP A 20 -0.71 -8.89 0.99
N LYS A 21 -0.02 -9.61 0.09
CA LYS A 21 -0.58 -10.73 -0.66
C LYS A 21 -1.03 -11.85 0.27
N THR A 22 -0.25 -12.15 1.30
CA THR A 22 -0.55 -13.22 2.26
C THR A 22 -1.77 -12.85 3.10
N ALA A 23 -1.86 -11.60 3.54
CA ALA A 23 -3.00 -11.07 4.28
C ALA A 23 -4.28 -11.06 3.44
N LEU A 24 -4.19 -10.71 2.15
CA LEU A 24 -5.32 -10.82 1.22
C LEU A 24 -5.77 -12.28 1.03
N LEU A 25 -4.82 -13.21 0.84
CA LEU A 25 -5.12 -14.63 0.66
C LEU A 25 -5.68 -15.29 1.93
N THR A 26 -5.25 -14.82 3.11
CA THR A 26 -5.71 -15.33 4.41
C THR A 26 -6.97 -14.62 4.92
N GLY A 27 -7.45 -13.58 4.21
CA GLY A 27 -8.58 -12.75 4.64
C GLY A 27 -8.27 -11.84 5.84
N ASN A 28 -6.98 -11.65 6.17
CA ASN A 28 -6.53 -10.80 7.26
C ASN A 28 -6.53 -9.31 6.85
N LEU A 29 -7.72 -8.73 6.80
CA LEU A 29 -7.90 -7.31 6.48
C LEU A 29 -7.19 -6.37 7.45
N LEU A 30 -7.03 -6.75 8.73
CA LEU A 30 -6.27 -5.96 9.70
C LEU A 30 -4.83 -5.76 9.24
N LYS A 31 -4.16 -6.85 8.85
CA LYS A 31 -2.79 -6.80 8.35
C LYS A 31 -2.69 -6.04 7.03
N VAL A 32 -3.67 -6.19 6.15
CA VAL A 32 -3.76 -5.38 4.92
C VAL A 32 -3.83 -3.90 5.28
N ILE A 33 -4.71 -3.50 6.20
CA ILE A 33 -4.87 -2.10 6.61
C ILE A 33 -3.60 -1.56 7.27
N GLU A 34 -2.92 -2.31 8.14
CA GLU A 34 -1.64 -1.90 8.73
C GLU A 34 -0.60 -1.58 7.64
N VAL A 35 -0.45 -2.46 6.66
CA VAL A 35 0.53 -2.29 5.58
C VAL A 35 0.15 -1.11 4.69
N VAL A 36 -1.14 -0.93 4.40
CA VAL A 36 -1.68 0.26 3.72
C VAL A 36 -1.33 1.53 4.51
N GLN A 37 -1.53 1.55 5.84
CA GLN A 37 -1.21 2.73 6.65
C GLN A 37 0.29 3.07 6.66
N LEU A 38 1.16 2.06 6.68
CA LEU A 38 2.61 2.27 6.55
C LEU A 38 2.96 2.93 5.22
N GLY A 39 2.33 2.48 4.13
CA GLY A 39 2.51 3.09 2.81
C GLY A 39 1.93 4.51 2.73
N LEU A 40 0.75 4.76 3.31
CA LEU A 40 0.15 6.10 3.37
C LEU A 40 0.97 7.11 4.17
N ALA A 41 1.73 6.65 5.17
CA ALA A 41 2.60 7.51 5.96
C ALA A 41 3.84 7.98 5.17
N THR A 42 4.12 7.41 3.99
CA THR A 42 5.25 7.82 3.16
C THR A 42 5.05 9.17 2.50
N VAL A 43 6.16 9.86 2.26
CA VAL A 43 6.20 11.14 1.52
C VAL A 43 5.65 10.98 0.10
N GLU A 44 5.80 9.81 -0.54
CA GLU A 44 5.25 9.56 -1.87
C GLU A 44 3.72 9.63 -1.89
N HIS A 45 3.07 9.11 -0.85
CA HIS A 45 1.62 9.22 -0.72
C HIS A 45 1.16 10.66 -0.49
N GLN A 46 1.84 11.41 0.39
CA GLN A 46 1.53 12.83 0.61
C GLN A 46 1.59 13.63 -0.68
N ASN A 47 2.66 13.46 -1.47
CA ASN A 47 2.80 14.12 -2.77
C ASN A 47 1.68 13.74 -3.76
N PHE A 48 1.20 12.48 -3.73
CA PHE A 48 0.11 12.03 -4.58
C PHE A 48 -1.25 12.58 -4.13
N ALA A 49 -1.52 12.62 -2.82
CA ALA A 49 -2.71 13.24 -2.26
C ALA A 49 -2.78 14.75 -2.58
N GLU A 50 -1.64 15.44 -2.55
CA GLU A 50 -1.54 16.84 -2.98
C GLU A 50 -1.81 17.00 -4.48
N LYS A 51 -1.31 16.09 -5.33
CA LYS A 51 -1.59 16.10 -6.78
C LYS A 51 -3.07 15.83 -7.09
N LEU A 52 -3.75 14.98 -6.30
CA LEU A 52 -5.16 14.67 -6.47
C LEU A 52 -6.11 15.79 -6.00
N SER A 53 -5.66 16.65 -5.09
CA SER A 53 -6.44 17.80 -4.62
C SER A 53 -6.42 19.01 -5.57
N LYS A 54 -5.75 18.90 -6.72
CA LYS A 54 -5.69 19.94 -7.77
C LYS A 54 -6.51 19.53 -8.98
#